data_AF-A0A7Y8J3X9-F1
#
_entry.id   AF-A0A7Y8J3X9-F1
#
_cell.length_a   1.000
_cell.length_b   1.000
_cell.length_c   1.000
_cell.angle_alpha   90.00
_cell.angle_beta   90.00
_cell.angle_gamma   90.00
#
_symmetry.space_group_name_H-M   'P 1'
#
loop_
_entity.id
_entity.type
_entity.pdbx_description
1 polymer ?
#
loop_
_entity_poly.entity_id
_entity_poly.type
_entity_poly.pdbx_seq_one_letter_code
_entity_poly.pdbx_strand_id
1 'polypeptide(L)'
;MKFTFTILFITLLFSSANYSQTAKTQRYNPFSGTVVFSVEGGTTLASTDYSGLGVDYLGRLSVEYFFPAWTKSGFGLRAFGSAGFLKGSDSSLEPQEFRTNITTIGAGVVFDLSINDVAFPYLFAGVASLNFNPKGDGGVKLRNNEAGMYKTSEVNYLGELGIRFPVTDNLSLNLSGGVQISPNDWLDDQAKGVSNDMFFTAMGGISYSFLTEFDTDGDGVVDSKDMCANTPAGIKVDEFGCPFDSDKDGVPDYLDECDGTPQGAPVNKNGCPSDTDKDGVPDFTDLCPDTSPGIKVDDYGCPFDADGDGVPD
;
A
#
# COMPACT_ATOMS: atom_id res chain seq x y z
N MET A 1 32.71 -5.06 28.88
CA MET A 1 32.35 -4.96 27.46
C MET A 1 30.90 -5.42 27.19
N LYS A 2 29.93 -5.04 28.03
CA LYS A 2 28.48 -5.35 27.86
C LYS A 2 27.54 -4.16 28.13
N PHE A 3 28.09 -3.02 28.57
CA PHE A 3 27.31 -1.81 28.89
C PHE A 3 27.34 -0.74 27.79
N THR A 4 28.25 -0.87 26.81
CA THR A 4 28.44 0.13 25.75
C THR A 4 27.54 -0.08 24.53
N PHE A 5 26.98 -1.28 24.34
CA PHE A 5 26.10 -1.58 23.19
C PHE A 5 24.65 -1.11 23.39
N THR A 6 24.16 -1.07 24.64
CA THR A 6 22.78 -0.65 24.94
C THR A 6 22.58 0.86 24.78
N ILE A 7 23.62 1.66 25.03
CA ILE A 7 23.56 3.12 24.88
C ILE A 7 23.58 3.53 23.40
N LEU A 8 24.32 2.80 22.56
CA LEU A 8 24.40 3.08 21.12
C LEU A 8 23.06 2.86 20.41
N PHE A 9 22.30 1.85 20.83
CA PHE A 9 20.97 1.54 20.29
C PHE A 9 19.90 2.56 20.71
N ILE A 10 20.00 3.10 21.93
CA ILE A 10 19.12 4.17 22.40
C ILE A 10 19.46 5.49 21.70
N THR A 11 20.73 5.81 21.48
CA THR A 11 21.11 7.04 20.75
C THR A 11 20.71 7.02 19.27
N LEU A 12 20.67 5.84 18.62
CA LEU A 12 20.15 5.71 17.25
C LEU A 12 18.64 5.91 17.16
N LEU A 13 17.88 5.56 18.22
CA LEU A 13 16.44 5.79 18.30
C LEU A 13 16.08 7.26 18.56
N PHE A 14 16.98 8.05 19.17
CA PHE A 14 16.75 9.48 19.44
C PHE A 14 17.34 10.44 18.39
N SER A 15 18.21 9.96 17.49
CA SER A 15 18.77 10.80 16.41
C SER A 15 17.85 10.96 15.19
N SER A 16 16.78 10.17 15.07
CA SER A 16 15.80 10.30 13.98
C SER A 16 14.65 11.27 14.29
N ALA A 17 14.65 11.91 15.47
CA ALA A 17 13.56 12.76 15.93
C ALA A 17 13.60 14.21 15.41
N ASN A 18 14.55 14.60 14.54
CA ASN A 18 14.61 15.97 14.04
C ASN A 18 14.98 16.04 12.56
N TYR A 19 14.14 16.78 11.84
CA TYR A 19 14.28 17.25 10.45
C TYR A 19 14.00 16.26 9.31
N SER A 20 12.73 16.22 8.90
CA SER A 20 12.41 16.42 7.48
C SER A 20 11.08 17.15 7.35
N GLN A 21 11.16 18.49 7.25
CA GLN A 21 10.11 19.30 6.63
C GLN A 21 10.44 19.39 5.14
N THR A 22 10.30 18.28 4.43
CA THR A 22 10.22 18.29 2.96
C THR A 22 8.75 18.07 2.64
N ALA A 23 8.19 18.92 1.78
CA ALA A 23 6.77 18.98 1.45
C ALA A 23 6.14 17.57 1.36
N LYS A 24 5.35 17.20 2.38
CA LYS A 24 4.60 15.95 2.37
C LYS A 24 3.56 16.06 1.27
N THR A 25 3.77 15.38 0.14
CA THR A 25 2.64 14.95 -0.68
C THR A 25 1.67 14.25 0.27
N GLN A 26 0.43 14.77 0.31
CA GLN A 26 -0.52 14.47 1.36
C GLN A 26 -1.01 13.01 1.20
N ARG A 27 -0.27 12.05 1.76
CA ARG A 27 -0.77 10.69 1.91
C ARG A 27 -1.94 10.71 2.89
N TYR A 28 -3.13 10.42 2.40
CA TYR A 28 -4.34 10.36 3.23
C TYR A 28 -4.30 9.20 4.25
N ASN A 29 -3.55 8.13 3.94
CA ASN A 29 -3.30 6.98 4.79
C ASN A 29 -1.85 6.45 4.57
N PRO A 30 -1.05 6.23 5.63
CA PRO A 30 0.35 5.76 5.51
C PRO A 30 0.50 4.35 4.91
N PHE A 31 -0.57 3.54 4.93
CA PHE A 31 -0.60 2.19 4.37
C PHE A 31 -1.18 2.13 2.95
N SER A 32 -1.72 3.22 2.41
CA SER A 32 -2.30 3.22 1.05
C SER A 32 -1.25 2.84 0.00
N GLY A 33 -1.53 1.82 -0.81
CA GLY A 33 -0.59 1.35 -1.84
C GLY A 33 0.71 0.82 -1.23
N THR A 34 0.59 -0.02 -0.20
CA THR A 34 1.77 -0.60 0.47
C THR A 34 1.66 -2.11 0.61
N VAL A 35 2.83 -2.75 0.61
CA VAL A 35 2.99 -4.13 1.06
C VAL A 35 3.57 -4.11 2.47
N VAL A 36 2.88 -4.70 3.43
CA VAL A 36 3.27 -4.70 4.83
C VAL A 36 3.65 -6.12 5.24
N PHE A 37 4.86 -6.28 5.79
CA PHE A 37 5.30 -7.55 6.39
C PHE A 37 5.26 -7.42 7.90
N SER A 38 4.63 -8.37 8.58
CA SER A 38 4.55 -8.37 10.04
C SER A 38 5.11 -9.64 10.66
N VAL A 39 5.75 -9.46 11.81
CA VAL A 39 6.21 -10.54 12.69
C VAL A 39 5.61 -10.30 14.06
N GLU A 40 4.80 -11.24 14.52
CA GLU A 40 4.01 -11.11 15.74
C GLU A 40 4.16 -12.35 16.62
N GLY A 41 4.20 -12.13 17.93
CA GLY A 41 4.25 -13.17 18.95
C GLY A 41 3.25 -12.86 20.04
N GLY A 42 2.64 -13.88 20.62
CA GLY A 42 1.55 -13.68 21.55
C GLY A 42 1.17 -14.93 22.32
N THR A 43 0.01 -14.83 22.97
CA THR A 43 -0.57 -15.90 23.76
C THR A 43 -1.86 -16.42 23.15
N THR A 44 -2.14 -17.69 23.38
CA THR A 44 -3.41 -18.34 23.09
C THR A 44 -4.16 -18.61 24.38
N LEU A 45 -5.49 -18.52 24.35
CA LEU A 45 -6.38 -18.92 25.43
C LEU A 45 -7.42 -19.88 24.86
N ALA A 46 -7.37 -21.14 25.29
CA ALA A 46 -8.32 -22.15 24.84
C ALA A 46 -9.65 -22.04 25.58
N SER A 47 -10.75 -22.15 24.83
CA SER A 47 -12.11 -22.30 25.35
C SER A 47 -12.69 -23.58 24.74
N THR A 48 -12.47 -24.68 25.44
CA THR A 48 -12.83 -26.05 25.01
C THR A 48 -13.63 -26.75 26.11
N ASP A 49 -13.85 -28.06 25.98
CA ASP A 49 -14.52 -28.89 26.98
C ASP A 49 -13.80 -28.94 28.34
N TYR A 50 -12.51 -28.59 28.39
CA TYR A 50 -11.76 -28.47 29.64
C TYR A 50 -12.10 -27.15 30.33
N SER A 51 -12.60 -27.21 31.56
CA SER A 51 -13.06 -26.02 32.30
C SER A 51 -11.95 -25.06 32.74
N GLY A 52 -10.68 -25.49 32.77
CA GLY A 52 -9.55 -24.66 33.15
C GLY A 52 -9.00 -23.82 31.99
N LEU A 53 -8.83 -22.51 32.24
CA LEU A 53 -8.19 -21.59 31.31
C LEU A 53 -6.72 -21.95 31.10
N GLY A 54 -6.37 -22.46 29.91
CA GLY A 54 -5.00 -22.72 29.53
C GLY A 54 -4.42 -21.63 28.64
N VAL A 55 -3.31 -21.05 29.09
CA VAL A 55 -2.54 -20.04 28.33
C VAL A 55 -1.27 -20.64 27.76
N ASP A 56 -1.07 -20.53 26.45
CA ASP A 56 0.18 -20.94 25.78
C ASP A 56 0.62 -19.86 24.77
N TYR A 57 1.62 -20.13 23.92
CA TYR A 57 2.17 -19.14 22.98
C TYR A 57 1.90 -19.45 21.51
N LEU A 58 1.89 -18.38 20.69
CA LEU A 58 1.71 -18.41 19.24
C LEU A 58 2.64 -17.41 18.57
N GLY A 59 3.28 -17.81 17.48
CA GLY A 59 3.99 -16.90 16.58
C GLY A 59 3.27 -16.81 15.24
N ARG A 60 3.25 -15.62 14.63
CA ARG A 60 2.64 -15.36 13.32
C ARG A 60 3.55 -14.52 12.43
N LEU A 61 3.56 -14.90 11.16
CA LEU A 61 4.08 -14.10 10.06
C LEU A 61 2.91 -13.72 9.16
N SER A 62 2.86 -12.46 8.73
CA SER A 62 1.85 -12.01 7.78
C SER A 62 2.42 -11.10 6.71
N VAL A 63 1.78 -11.14 5.54
CA VAL A 63 1.98 -10.22 4.43
C VAL A 63 0.64 -9.61 4.12
N GLU A 64 0.60 -8.29 4.01
CA GLU A 64 -0.59 -7.53 3.72
C GLU A 64 -0.35 -6.67 2.50
N TYR A 65 -1.36 -6.54 1.65
CA TYR A 65 -1.38 -5.57 0.57
C TYR A 65 -2.56 -4.65 0.77
N PHE A 66 -2.28 -3.36 0.91
CA PHE A 66 -3.29 -2.32 1.04
C PHE A 66 -3.50 -1.64 -0.30
N PHE A 67 -4.74 -1.64 -0.76
CA PHE A 67 -5.09 -1.00 -2.02
C PHE A 67 -4.91 0.51 -1.91
N PRO A 68 -4.54 1.19 -3.02
CA PRO A 68 -4.56 2.64 -3.07
C PRO A 68 -5.94 3.18 -2.70
N ALA A 69 -5.98 4.15 -1.78
CA ALA A 69 -7.22 4.76 -1.31
C ALA A 69 -7.10 6.28 -1.24
N TRP A 70 -8.11 6.99 -1.76
CA TRP A 70 -8.25 8.45 -1.63
C TRP A 70 -8.97 8.88 -0.34
N THR A 71 -9.18 7.94 0.59
CA THR A 71 -9.83 8.19 1.88
C THR A 71 -8.84 7.95 3.02
N LYS A 72 -9.17 8.44 4.22
CA LYS A 72 -8.33 8.19 5.41
C LYS A 72 -8.28 6.70 5.78
N SER A 73 -9.35 5.94 5.56
CA SER A 73 -9.38 4.51 5.85
C SER A 73 -8.76 3.68 4.71
N GLY A 74 -8.17 2.55 5.05
CA GLY A 74 -7.51 1.65 4.11
C GLY A 74 -8.16 0.27 4.10
N PHE A 75 -8.28 -0.32 2.90
CA PHE A 75 -8.71 -1.71 2.73
C PHE A 75 -7.55 -2.51 2.17
N GLY A 76 -7.40 -3.75 2.62
CA GLY A 76 -6.31 -4.61 2.19
C GLY A 76 -6.63 -6.10 2.30
N LEU A 77 -5.74 -6.90 1.73
CA LEU A 77 -5.72 -8.34 1.84
C LEU A 77 -4.58 -8.74 2.77
N ARG A 78 -4.81 -9.74 3.63
CA ARG A 78 -3.77 -10.33 4.49
C ARG A 78 -3.65 -11.81 4.17
N ALA A 79 -2.44 -12.29 3.94
CA ALA A 79 -2.08 -13.69 4.01
C ALA A 79 -1.20 -13.91 5.24
N PHE A 80 -1.37 -15.02 5.96
CA PHE A 80 -0.62 -15.28 7.19
C PHE A 80 -0.37 -16.78 7.41
N GLY A 81 0.70 -17.04 8.15
CA GLY A 81 0.99 -18.35 8.72
C GLY A 81 1.29 -18.21 10.21
N SER A 82 0.76 -19.10 11.03
CA SER A 82 1.05 -19.13 12.47
C SER A 82 1.35 -20.54 12.98
N ALA A 83 2.13 -20.62 14.05
CA ALA A 83 2.46 -21.87 14.71
C ALA A 83 2.59 -21.65 16.22
N GLY A 84 2.07 -22.58 17.01
CA GLY A 84 2.01 -22.44 18.46
C GLY A 84 1.33 -23.60 19.13
N PHE A 85 0.78 -23.32 20.31
CA PHE A 85 0.21 -24.33 21.17
C PHE A 85 -1.14 -23.86 21.74
N LEU A 86 -2.01 -24.82 22.04
CA LEU A 86 -3.17 -24.65 22.91
C LEU A 86 -3.00 -25.60 24.08
N LYS A 87 -3.51 -25.22 25.24
CA LYS A 87 -3.53 -26.11 26.40
C LYS A 87 -4.80 -25.88 27.20
N GLY A 88 -5.16 -26.86 28.01
CA GLY A 88 -6.26 -26.77 28.97
C GLY A 88 -6.10 -27.85 30.02
N SER A 89 -6.78 -27.66 31.15
CA SER A 89 -6.71 -28.60 32.28
C SER A 89 -8.05 -28.71 32.98
N ASP A 90 -8.45 -29.90 33.36
CA ASP A 90 -9.69 -30.20 34.04
C ASP A 90 -9.51 -31.45 34.90
N SER A 91 -9.63 -31.30 36.22
CA SER A 91 -9.50 -32.41 37.17
C SER A 91 -10.59 -33.48 37.05
N SER A 92 -11.69 -33.20 36.35
CA SER A 92 -12.81 -34.11 36.15
C SER A 92 -12.73 -34.93 34.86
N LEU A 93 -11.73 -34.66 34.00
CA LEU A 93 -11.50 -35.36 32.75
C LEU A 93 -10.29 -36.29 32.84
N GLU A 94 -10.30 -37.34 32.01
CA GLU A 94 -9.14 -38.20 31.78
C GLU A 94 -8.75 -38.17 30.30
N PRO A 95 -7.56 -37.67 29.94
CA PRO A 95 -6.55 -37.11 30.84
C PRO A 95 -6.96 -35.74 31.42
N GLN A 96 -6.33 -35.36 32.54
CA GLN A 96 -6.65 -34.12 33.26
C GLN A 96 -6.11 -32.87 32.57
N GLU A 97 -5.26 -33.03 31.55
CA GLU A 97 -4.71 -31.93 30.79
C GLU A 97 -4.46 -32.34 29.34
N PHE A 98 -4.50 -31.35 28.46
CA PHE A 98 -4.08 -31.49 27.07
C PHE A 98 -3.15 -30.34 26.67
N ARG A 99 -2.31 -30.63 25.68
CA ARG A 99 -1.54 -29.64 24.95
C ARG A 99 -1.51 -29.97 23.47
N THR A 100 -2.07 -29.09 22.66
CA THR A 100 -2.25 -29.26 21.22
C THR A 100 -1.26 -28.39 20.47
N ASN A 101 -0.50 -29.00 19.55
CA ASN A 101 0.31 -28.22 18.60
C ASN A 101 -0.64 -27.70 17.53
N ILE A 102 -0.60 -26.41 17.23
CA ILE A 102 -1.42 -25.80 16.20
C ILE A 102 -0.56 -25.09 15.15
N THR A 103 -0.95 -25.24 13.89
CA THR A 103 -0.39 -24.50 12.75
C THR A 103 -1.52 -24.01 11.88
N THR A 104 -1.54 -22.73 11.57
CA THR A 104 -2.53 -22.15 10.65
C THR A 104 -1.86 -21.54 9.43
N ILE A 105 -2.51 -21.69 8.28
CA ILE A 105 -2.20 -20.95 7.06
C ILE A 105 -3.52 -20.40 6.55
N GLY A 106 -3.61 -19.09 6.38
CA GLY A 106 -4.87 -18.45 6.04
C GLY A 106 -4.72 -17.15 5.30
N ALA A 107 -5.87 -16.64 4.89
CA ALA A 107 -5.98 -15.35 4.25
C ALA A 107 -7.32 -14.68 4.62
N GLY A 108 -7.39 -13.38 4.41
CA GLY A 108 -8.59 -12.63 4.66
C GLY A 108 -8.45 -11.17 4.26
N VAL A 109 -9.39 -10.38 4.74
CA VAL A 109 -9.47 -8.95 4.49
C VAL A 109 -9.12 -8.20 5.77
N VAL A 110 -8.39 -7.10 5.61
CA VAL A 110 -8.05 -6.18 6.69
C VAL A 110 -8.58 -4.79 6.33
N PHE A 111 -9.12 -4.10 7.32
CA PHE A 111 -9.62 -2.74 7.20
C PHE A 111 -9.01 -1.87 8.28
N ASP A 112 -8.21 -0.89 7.88
CA ASP A 112 -7.54 0.06 8.75
C ASP A 112 -8.39 1.34 8.86
N LEU A 113 -8.71 1.70 10.10
CA LEU A 113 -9.42 2.92 10.47
C LEU A 113 -8.38 4.00 10.79
N SER A 114 -8.34 5.05 9.99
CA SER A 114 -7.54 6.23 10.30
C SER A 114 -8.39 7.23 11.09
N ILE A 115 -8.40 7.07 12.41
CA ILE A 115 -9.07 7.98 13.34
C ILE A 115 -8.15 9.17 13.66
N ASN A 116 -6.85 8.91 13.79
CA ASN A 116 -5.80 9.90 14.02
C ASN A 116 -4.46 9.41 13.43
N ASP A 117 -3.43 10.28 13.43
CA ASP A 117 -2.12 9.97 12.85
C ASP A 117 -1.18 9.20 13.81
N VAL A 118 -1.62 8.91 15.04
CA VAL A 118 -0.80 8.27 16.09
C VAL A 118 -1.07 6.77 16.17
N ALA A 119 -2.32 6.37 15.95
CA ALA A 119 -2.74 4.99 16.08
C ALA A 119 -3.83 4.65 15.05
N PHE A 120 -3.66 3.49 14.44
CA PHE A 120 -4.50 2.99 13.36
C PHE A 120 -5.16 1.69 13.83
N PRO A 121 -6.37 1.76 14.42
CA PRO A 121 -7.16 0.58 14.70
C PRO A 121 -7.47 -0.16 13.40
N TYR A 122 -7.52 -1.49 13.47
CA TYR A 122 -7.89 -2.30 12.33
C TYR A 122 -8.82 -3.46 12.73
N LEU A 123 -9.63 -3.87 11.77
CA LEU A 123 -10.43 -5.08 11.81
C LEU A 123 -9.90 -6.05 10.77
N PHE A 124 -9.73 -7.31 11.14
CA PHE A 124 -9.41 -8.39 10.23
C PHE A 124 -10.48 -9.48 10.33
N ALA A 125 -10.87 -10.03 9.18
CA ALA A 125 -11.72 -11.20 9.08
C ALA A 125 -11.16 -12.14 8.01
N GLY A 126 -11.08 -13.43 8.30
CA GLY A 126 -10.46 -14.38 7.39
C GLY A 126 -10.82 -15.84 7.63
N VAL A 127 -10.27 -16.66 6.76
CA VAL A 127 -10.39 -18.11 6.78
C VAL A 127 -9.00 -18.73 6.76
N ALA A 128 -8.81 -19.84 7.45
CA ALA A 128 -7.54 -20.55 7.49
C ALA A 128 -7.75 -22.06 7.42
N SER A 129 -6.72 -22.77 6.96
CA SER A 129 -6.54 -24.18 7.27
C SER A 129 -5.83 -24.27 8.62
N LEU A 130 -6.49 -24.86 9.61
CA LEU A 130 -5.93 -25.17 10.92
C LEU A 130 -5.52 -26.64 10.93
N ASN A 131 -4.24 -26.89 11.23
CA ASN A 131 -3.70 -28.20 11.49
C ASN A 131 -3.42 -28.30 12.98
N PHE A 132 -3.87 -29.37 13.62
CA PHE A 132 -3.77 -29.52 15.06
C PHE A 132 -3.41 -30.96 15.45
N ASN A 133 -2.63 -31.11 16.53
CA ASN A 133 -2.21 -32.42 17.02
C ASN A 133 -2.24 -32.45 18.54
N PRO A 134 -3.38 -32.87 19.15
CA PRO A 134 -3.58 -32.87 20.59
C PRO A 134 -2.85 -34.02 21.26
N LYS A 135 -2.19 -33.71 22.38
CA LYS A 135 -1.38 -34.62 23.18
C LYS A 135 -1.71 -34.42 24.66
N GLY A 136 -1.57 -35.48 25.46
CA GLY A 136 -1.70 -35.44 26.92
C GLY A 136 -0.35 -35.23 27.59
N ASP A 137 -0.32 -35.45 28.91
CA ASP A 137 0.90 -35.40 29.72
C ASP A 137 2.01 -36.30 29.14
N GLY A 138 3.26 -35.84 29.21
CA GLY A 138 4.41 -36.49 28.61
C GLY A 138 4.47 -36.45 27.08
N GLY A 139 3.53 -35.77 26.40
CA GLY A 139 3.52 -35.62 24.94
C GLY A 139 2.99 -36.84 24.18
N VAL A 140 2.31 -37.74 24.89
CA VAL A 140 1.64 -38.91 24.31
C VAL A 140 0.38 -38.46 23.56
N LYS A 141 0.08 -39.07 22.41
CA LYS A 141 -1.16 -38.76 21.69
C LYS A 141 -2.36 -39.11 22.55
N LEU A 142 -3.39 -38.27 22.49
CA LEU A 142 -4.66 -38.55 23.14
C LEU A 142 -5.41 -39.68 22.41
N ARG A 143 -6.32 -40.35 23.13
CA ARG A 143 -6.90 -41.64 22.71
C ARG A 143 -7.57 -41.56 21.35
N ASN A 144 -8.37 -40.52 21.08
CA ASN A 144 -9.14 -40.42 19.84
C ASN A 144 -8.23 -40.02 18.66
N ASN A 145 -7.19 -39.20 18.90
CA ASN A 145 -6.13 -38.84 17.97
C ASN A 145 -5.28 -40.06 17.58
N GLU A 146 -4.89 -40.87 18.56
CA GLU A 146 -4.16 -42.12 18.32
C GLU A 146 -5.00 -43.12 17.51
N ALA A 147 -6.29 -43.22 17.83
CA ALA A 147 -7.24 -44.07 17.11
C ALA A 147 -7.64 -43.53 15.72
N GLY A 148 -7.26 -42.30 15.36
CA GLY A 148 -7.60 -41.70 14.07
C GLY A 148 -9.09 -41.41 13.89
N MET A 149 -9.79 -41.06 14.97
CA MET A 149 -11.24 -40.86 14.99
C MET A 149 -11.70 -39.60 14.23
N TYR A 150 -10.79 -38.66 13.99
CA TYR A 150 -11.06 -37.39 13.32
C TYR A 150 -9.86 -36.95 12.47
N LYS A 151 -10.09 -35.95 11.62
CA LYS A 151 -9.02 -35.34 10.82
C LYS A 151 -8.33 -34.25 11.63
N THR A 152 -7.00 -34.28 11.66
CA THR A 152 -6.14 -33.28 12.31
C THR A 152 -5.96 -32.00 11.49
N SER A 153 -6.83 -31.79 10.50
CA SER A 153 -6.87 -30.59 9.67
C SER A 153 -8.32 -30.21 9.37
N GLU A 154 -8.61 -28.92 9.53
CA GLU A 154 -9.94 -28.37 9.34
C GLU A 154 -9.88 -26.91 8.85
N VAL A 155 -11.04 -26.41 8.44
CA VAL A 155 -11.22 -24.98 8.15
C VAL A 155 -11.47 -24.25 9.46
N ASN A 156 -10.85 -23.09 9.63
CA ASN A 156 -11.00 -22.24 10.79
C ASN A 156 -11.40 -20.83 10.35
N TYR A 157 -12.29 -20.19 11.11
CA TYR A 157 -12.73 -18.81 10.86
C TYR A 157 -12.12 -17.88 11.90
N LEU A 158 -11.57 -16.75 11.46
CA LEU A 158 -10.82 -15.84 12.32
C LEU A 158 -11.41 -14.44 12.24
N GLY A 159 -11.56 -13.81 13.40
CA GLY A 159 -11.84 -12.39 13.55
C GLY A 159 -10.81 -11.76 14.47
N GLU A 160 -10.30 -10.59 14.12
CA GLU A 160 -9.28 -9.89 14.91
C GLU A 160 -9.52 -8.39 14.93
N LEU A 161 -9.33 -7.81 16.11
CA LEU A 161 -9.24 -6.37 16.30
C LEU A 161 -7.81 -6.04 16.72
N GLY A 162 -7.21 -5.06 16.08
CA GLY A 162 -5.88 -4.61 16.44
C GLY A 162 -5.71 -3.12 16.32
N ILE A 163 -4.53 -2.68 16.71
CA ILE A 163 -4.09 -1.30 16.63
C ILE A 163 -2.62 -1.29 16.22
N ARG A 164 -2.30 -0.46 15.23
CA ARG A 164 -0.93 -0.19 14.80
C ARG A 164 -0.51 1.17 15.29
N PHE A 165 0.70 1.26 15.81
CA PHE A 165 1.34 2.50 16.24
C PHE A 165 2.55 2.73 15.34
N PRO A 166 2.45 3.61 14.34
CA PRO A 166 3.60 4.01 13.53
C PRO A 166 4.68 4.62 14.42
N VAL A 167 5.88 4.07 14.34
CA VAL A 167 7.09 4.58 14.99
C VAL A 167 7.91 5.42 14.01
N THR A 168 7.90 5.01 12.74
CA THR A 168 8.47 5.75 11.59
C THR A 168 7.51 5.64 10.41
N ASP A 169 7.84 6.26 9.28
CA ASP A 169 7.03 6.19 8.05
C ASP A 169 6.87 4.75 7.52
N ASN A 170 7.77 3.82 7.87
CA ASN A 170 7.76 2.44 7.38
C ASN A 170 7.69 1.40 8.51
N LEU A 171 7.86 1.77 9.78
CA LEU A 171 7.89 0.82 10.90
C LEU A 171 6.74 1.10 11.86
N SER A 172 5.95 0.08 12.18
CA SER A 172 4.87 0.15 13.18
C SER A 172 5.02 -0.92 14.26
N LEU A 173 4.53 -0.62 15.47
CA LEU A 173 4.26 -1.60 16.52
C LEU A 173 2.80 -2.02 16.45
N ASN A 174 2.54 -3.32 16.58
CA ASN A 174 1.20 -3.88 16.45
C ASN A 174 0.77 -4.52 17.76
N LEU A 175 -0.47 -4.30 18.15
CA LEU A 175 -1.16 -5.04 19.22
C LEU A 175 -2.49 -5.52 18.67
N SER A 176 -2.85 -6.78 18.92
CA SER A 176 -4.13 -7.33 18.47
C SER A 176 -4.71 -8.37 19.42
N GLY A 177 -6.04 -8.47 19.40
CA GLY A 177 -6.83 -9.50 20.05
C GLY A 177 -7.71 -10.18 19.01
N GLY A 178 -7.71 -11.50 18.99
CA GLY A 178 -8.43 -12.29 17.99
C GLY A 178 -9.21 -13.45 18.58
N VAL A 179 -10.13 -13.96 17.77
CA VAL A 179 -10.90 -15.17 18.02
C VAL A 179 -10.76 -16.09 16.82
N GLN A 180 -10.52 -17.38 17.09
CA GLN A 180 -10.46 -18.44 16.10
C GLN A 180 -11.54 -19.46 16.42
N ILE A 181 -12.46 -19.66 15.48
CA ILE A 181 -13.64 -20.49 15.63
C ILE A 181 -13.43 -21.76 14.83
N SER A 182 -13.39 -22.91 15.51
CA SER A 182 -13.43 -24.21 14.83
C SER A 182 -14.87 -24.65 14.57
N PRO A 183 -15.18 -25.20 13.39
CA PRO A 183 -16.46 -25.85 13.12
C PRO A 183 -16.62 -27.19 13.84
N ASN A 184 -15.53 -27.81 14.31
CA ASN A 184 -15.55 -29.11 14.96
C ASN A 184 -15.06 -29.01 16.41
N ASP A 185 -15.29 -30.10 17.13
CA ASP A 185 -15.10 -30.22 18.57
C ASP A 185 -14.01 -31.28 18.82
N TRP A 186 -12.77 -31.00 18.41
CA TRP A 186 -11.68 -31.98 18.46
C TRP A 186 -10.32 -31.36 18.82
N LEU A 187 -10.27 -30.05 19.11
CA LEU A 187 -9.00 -29.36 19.39
C LEU A 187 -8.34 -29.88 20.68
N ASP A 188 -9.13 -30.49 21.57
CA ASP A 188 -8.70 -31.09 22.84
C ASP A 188 -8.89 -32.63 22.91
N ASP A 189 -9.18 -33.29 21.78
CA ASP A 189 -9.49 -34.73 21.66
C ASP A 189 -10.83 -35.16 22.28
N GLN A 190 -11.65 -34.24 22.79
CA GLN A 190 -13.01 -34.51 23.28
C GLN A 190 -14.03 -33.88 22.33
N ALA A 191 -15.18 -34.54 22.21
CA ALA A 191 -16.35 -34.01 21.50
C ALA A 191 -17.55 -34.09 22.44
N LYS A 192 -17.55 -33.31 23.53
CA LYS A 192 -18.59 -33.36 24.58
C LYS A 192 -19.48 -32.12 24.55
N GLY A 193 -20.59 -32.24 23.83
CA GLY A 193 -21.72 -31.34 23.99
C GLY A 193 -22.22 -30.82 22.65
N VAL A 194 -22.61 -29.55 22.63
CA VAL A 194 -23.10 -28.85 21.43
C VAL A 194 -22.31 -27.58 21.13
N SER A 195 -21.31 -27.25 21.96
CA SER A 195 -20.42 -26.12 21.74
C SER A 195 -19.26 -26.60 20.91
N ASN A 196 -18.85 -25.82 19.91
CA ASN A 196 -17.62 -26.11 19.19
C ASN A 196 -16.45 -25.44 19.92
N ASP A 197 -15.26 -26.02 19.77
CA ASP A 197 -14.03 -25.45 20.29
C ASP A 197 -13.70 -24.10 19.64
N MET A 198 -13.22 -23.18 20.47
CA MET A 198 -12.67 -21.92 20.02
C MET A 198 -11.47 -21.52 20.86
N PHE A 199 -10.63 -20.65 20.31
CA PHE A 199 -9.54 -20.08 21.07
C PHE A 199 -9.32 -18.60 20.75
N PHE A 200 -8.85 -17.88 21.74
CA PHE A 200 -8.57 -16.46 21.64
C PHE A 200 -7.06 -16.24 21.52
N THR A 201 -6.68 -15.17 20.84
CA THR A 201 -5.29 -14.74 20.71
C THR A 201 -5.12 -13.34 21.24
N ALA A 202 -3.98 -13.08 21.89
CA ALA A 202 -3.50 -11.74 22.21
C ALA A 202 -2.08 -11.64 21.67
N MET A 203 -1.85 -10.79 20.68
CA MET A 203 -0.60 -10.72 19.94
C MET A 203 0.02 -9.33 20.01
N GLY A 204 1.34 -9.30 20.00
CA GLY A 204 2.13 -8.08 19.84
C GLY A 204 3.27 -8.31 18.87
N GLY A 205 3.65 -7.28 18.12
CA GLY A 205 4.73 -7.42 17.14
C GLY A 205 5.09 -6.15 16.44
N ILE A 206 5.80 -6.31 15.33
CA ILE A 206 6.22 -5.21 14.47
C ILE A 206 5.75 -5.47 13.05
N SER A 207 5.54 -4.39 12.31
CA SER A 207 5.36 -4.46 10.87
C SER A 207 6.19 -3.43 10.12
N TYR A 208 6.69 -3.83 8.97
CA TYR A 208 7.43 -2.97 8.04
C TYR A 208 6.65 -2.80 6.74
N SER A 209 6.35 -1.55 6.39
CA SER A 209 5.60 -1.16 5.19
C SER A 209 6.57 -0.79 4.07
N PHE A 210 6.50 -1.51 2.97
CA PHE A 210 7.17 -1.18 1.72
C PHE A 210 6.19 -0.41 0.85
N LEU A 211 6.62 0.77 0.40
CA LEU A 211 5.84 1.59 -0.51
C LEU A 211 5.88 0.96 -1.90
N THR A 212 4.71 0.71 -2.47
CA THR A 212 4.58 0.51 -3.90
C THR A 212 4.12 1.85 -4.46
N GLU A 213 5.09 2.72 -4.77
CA GLU A 213 4.77 3.91 -5.56
C GLU A 213 4.59 3.44 -7.02
N PHE A 214 3.40 3.68 -7.57
CA PHE A 214 3.10 3.38 -8.97
C PHE A 214 3.50 4.59 -9.83
N ASP A 215 4.01 4.28 -11.02
CA ASP A 215 4.34 5.21 -12.10
C ASP A 215 3.66 4.62 -13.33
N THR A 216 2.44 5.08 -13.60
CA THR A 216 1.50 4.45 -14.53
C THR A 216 1.91 4.66 -15.99
N ASP A 217 2.46 5.82 -16.34
CA ASP A 217 2.91 6.16 -17.68
C ASP A 217 4.42 5.91 -17.91
N GLY A 218 5.17 5.67 -16.84
CA GLY A 218 6.55 5.24 -16.88
C GLY A 218 7.51 6.38 -17.21
N ASP A 219 7.13 7.61 -16.88
CA ASP A 219 7.93 8.81 -17.13
C ASP A 219 9.02 9.05 -16.07
N GLY A 220 9.01 8.27 -14.98
CA GLY A 220 9.95 8.35 -13.87
C GLY A 220 9.46 9.17 -12.67
N VAL A 221 8.23 9.71 -12.74
CA VAL A 221 7.55 10.42 -11.66
C VAL A 221 6.35 9.60 -11.21
N VAL A 222 6.30 9.29 -9.91
CA VAL A 222 5.23 8.46 -9.37
C VAL A 222 3.88 9.17 -9.45
N ASP A 223 2.79 8.45 -9.68
CA ASP A 223 1.42 8.96 -9.87
C ASP A 223 0.98 9.97 -8.79
N SER A 224 1.51 9.83 -7.58
CA SER A 224 1.21 10.74 -6.45
C SER A 224 1.87 12.12 -6.53
N LYS A 225 2.84 12.29 -7.43
CA LYS A 225 3.61 13.51 -7.72
C LYS A 225 3.46 13.98 -9.16
N ASP A 226 2.98 13.09 -10.03
CA ASP A 226 2.78 13.35 -11.44
C ASP A 226 1.50 14.18 -11.69
N MET A 227 1.67 15.32 -12.35
CA MET A 227 0.61 16.23 -12.80
C MET A 227 0.18 15.96 -14.24
N CYS A 228 0.93 15.14 -14.96
CA CYS A 228 0.84 14.86 -16.38
C CYS A 228 0.79 13.35 -16.65
N ALA A 229 -0.26 12.69 -16.13
CA ALA A 229 -0.52 11.23 -16.10
C ALA A 229 -0.52 10.43 -17.44
N ASN A 230 -0.09 11.00 -18.55
CA ASN A 230 0.02 10.33 -19.85
C ASN A 230 1.30 10.73 -20.59
N THR A 231 2.37 11.08 -19.88
CA THR A 231 3.64 11.41 -20.51
C THR A 231 4.27 10.15 -21.11
N PRO A 232 4.64 10.15 -22.40
CA PRO A 232 5.25 8.98 -23.00
C PRO A 232 6.59 8.62 -22.34
N ALA A 233 6.78 7.34 -22.01
CA ALA A 233 8.02 6.84 -21.44
C ALA A 233 9.26 7.22 -22.28
N GLY A 234 10.29 7.73 -21.60
CA GLY A 234 11.55 8.16 -22.22
C GLY A 234 11.59 9.63 -22.66
N ILE A 235 10.47 10.35 -22.58
CA ILE A 235 10.46 11.81 -22.68
C ILE A 235 11.06 12.41 -21.40
N LYS A 236 11.84 13.48 -21.54
CA LYS A 236 12.35 14.20 -20.37
C LYS A 236 11.21 15.01 -19.75
N VAL A 237 11.00 14.79 -18.47
CA VAL A 237 9.99 15.48 -17.67
C VAL A 237 10.63 16.32 -16.57
N ASP A 238 9.86 17.26 -16.06
CA ASP A 238 10.18 18.01 -14.85
C ASP A 238 9.91 17.19 -13.57
N GLU A 239 10.00 17.82 -12.39
CA GLU A 239 9.75 17.16 -11.11
C GLU A 239 8.27 16.76 -10.88
N PHE A 240 7.38 17.18 -11.77
CA PHE A 240 5.94 16.96 -11.74
C PHE A 240 5.46 16.05 -12.88
N GLY A 241 6.36 15.36 -13.59
CA GLY A 241 6.00 14.43 -14.67
C GLY A 241 5.57 15.13 -15.97
N CYS A 242 5.72 16.45 -16.05
CA CYS A 242 5.30 17.20 -17.23
C CYS A 242 6.45 17.37 -18.23
N PRO A 243 6.19 17.18 -19.54
CA PRO A 243 7.16 17.48 -20.59
C PRO A 243 7.57 18.95 -20.58
N PHE A 244 8.81 19.24 -21.00
CA PHE A 244 9.26 20.61 -21.20
C PHE A 244 8.54 21.28 -22.38
N ASP A 245 8.19 22.55 -22.19
CA ASP A 245 7.66 23.48 -23.18
C ASP A 245 8.48 24.78 -23.02
N SER A 246 9.46 24.96 -23.89
CA SER A 246 10.53 25.94 -23.78
C SER A 246 10.06 27.36 -24.14
N ASP A 247 9.17 27.50 -25.11
CA ASP A 247 8.64 28.80 -25.58
C ASP A 247 7.27 29.15 -24.99
N LYS A 248 6.63 28.18 -24.32
CA LYS A 248 5.38 28.32 -23.57
C LYS A 248 4.19 28.62 -24.47
N ASP A 249 4.19 28.09 -25.68
CA ASP A 249 3.07 28.17 -26.61
C ASP A 249 1.95 27.14 -26.29
N GLY A 250 2.22 26.19 -25.40
CA GLY A 250 1.30 25.12 -24.98
C GLY A 250 1.51 23.78 -25.68
N VAL A 251 2.52 23.66 -26.54
CA VAL A 251 2.94 22.42 -27.22
C VAL A 251 4.30 22.00 -26.65
N PRO A 252 4.45 20.76 -26.13
CA PRO A 252 5.73 20.30 -25.62
C PRO A 252 6.85 20.26 -26.68
N ASP A 253 8.09 20.52 -26.26
CA ASP A 253 9.29 20.56 -27.11
C ASP A 253 9.47 19.32 -28.01
N TYR A 254 8.96 18.15 -27.59
CA TYR A 254 9.08 16.90 -28.36
C TYR A 254 8.01 16.74 -29.46
N LEU A 255 6.98 17.61 -29.46
CA LEU A 255 5.91 17.71 -30.47
C LEU A 255 5.98 19.02 -31.25
N ASP A 256 6.71 20.01 -30.76
CA ASP A 256 6.86 21.30 -31.39
C ASP A 256 7.80 21.24 -32.62
N GLU A 257 7.30 21.71 -33.75
CA GLU A 257 8.05 21.84 -35.00
C GLU A 257 8.58 23.27 -35.22
N CYS A 258 8.10 24.24 -34.43
CA CYS A 258 8.33 25.67 -34.56
C CYS A 258 8.91 26.29 -33.28
N ASP A 259 10.16 25.93 -32.98
CA ASP A 259 10.90 26.47 -31.84
C ASP A 259 10.81 28.02 -31.74
N GLY A 260 10.32 28.53 -30.62
CA GLY A 260 10.37 29.96 -30.29
C GLY A 260 9.12 30.74 -30.67
N THR A 261 7.98 30.05 -30.77
CA THR A 261 6.69 30.67 -30.96
C THR A 261 6.36 31.57 -29.75
N PRO A 262 5.90 32.82 -29.97
CA PRO A 262 5.62 33.72 -28.85
C PRO A 262 4.55 33.14 -27.91
N GLN A 263 4.80 33.20 -26.60
CA GLN A 263 3.85 32.78 -25.59
C GLN A 263 2.45 33.39 -25.82
N GLY A 264 1.44 32.53 -25.95
CA GLY A 264 0.05 32.92 -26.18
C GLY A 264 -0.33 33.15 -27.65
N ALA A 265 0.59 32.93 -28.60
CA ALA A 265 0.25 32.88 -30.02
C ALA A 265 -0.70 31.69 -30.30
N PRO A 266 -1.68 31.85 -31.21
CA PRO A 266 -2.53 30.75 -31.62
C PRO A 266 -1.74 29.77 -32.49
N VAL A 267 -1.42 28.61 -31.92
CA VAL A 267 -0.65 27.55 -32.59
C VAL A 267 -1.50 26.34 -32.93
N ASN A 268 -1.05 25.58 -33.92
CA ASN A 268 -1.62 24.28 -34.24
C ASN A 268 -1.02 23.17 -33.33
N LYS A 269 -1.40 21.91 -33.56
CA LYS A 269 -0.93 20.77 -32.76
C LYS A 269 0.59 20.48 -32.83
N ASN A 270 1.31 21.14 -33.73
CA ASN A 270 2.76 21.05 -33.93
C ASN A 270 3.48 22.32 -33.46
N GLY A 271 2.84 23.20 -32.67
CA GLY A 271 3.45 24.45 -32.15
C GLY A 271 3.59 25.58 -33.19
N CYS A 272 3.24 25.32 -34.45
CA CYS A 272 3.37 26.33 -35.50
C CYS A 272 2.14 27.25 -35.60
N PRO A 273 2.31 28.58 -35.68
CA PRO A 273 1.23 29.48 -36.04
C PRO A 273 0.86 29.33 -37.53
N SER A 274 -0.36 29.73 -37.88
CA SER A 274 -0.81 29.75 -39.29
C SER A 274 -0.20 30.93 -40.04
N ASP A 275 0.19 30.68 -41.28
CA ASP A 275 0.61 31.66 -42.28
C ASP A 275 -0.12 31.27 -43.59
N THR A 276 -1.22 31.97 -43.87
CA THR A 276 -2.20 31.60 -44.90
C THR A 276 -1.70 31.93 -46.31
N ASP A 277 -1.07 33.09 -46.50
CA ASP A 277 -0.59 33.56 -47.79
C ASP A 277 0.89 33.21 -48.07
N LYS A 278 1.60 32.73 -47.03
CA LYS A 278 2.97 32.19 -47.07
C LYS A 278 4.00 33.25 -47.38
N ASP A 279 3.79 34.47 -46.89
CA ASP A 279 4.74 35.57 -47.01
C ASP A 279 5.84 35.53 -45.93
N GLY A 280 5.67 34.69 -44.90
CA GLY A 280 6.60 34.51 -43.79
C GLY A 280 6.20 35.24 -42.50
N VAL A 281 5.07 35.95 -42.48
CA VAL A 281 4.51 36.61 -41.31
C VAL A 281 3.25 35.85 -40.85
N PRO A 282 3.18 35.39 -39.60
CA PRO A 282 2.01 34.66 -39.12
C PRO A 282 0.72 35.49 -39.16
N ASP A 283 -0.42 34.84 -39.46
CA ASP A 283 -1.75 35.43 -39.61
C ASP A 283 -2.16 36.32 -38.42
N PHE A 284 -1.69 35.99 -37.20
CA PHE A 284 -2.04 36.74 -35.98
C PHE A 284 -1.27 38.07 -35.82
N THR A 285 -0.21 38.25 -36.60
CA THR A 285 0.64 39.44 -36.64
C THR A 285 0.62 40.15 -38.00
N ASP A 286 0.10 39.49 -39.03
CA ASP A 286 0.02 40.00 -40.39
C ASP A 286 -1.08 41.08 -40.54
N LEU A 287 -0.67 42.25 -41.04
CA LEU A 287 -1.57 43.37 -41.35
C LEU A 287 -2.12 43.32 -42.79
N CYS A 288 -1.54 42.48 -43.65
CA CYS A 288 -1.78 42.38 -45.08
C CYS A 288 -2.00 40.89 -45.51
N PRO A 289 -3.11 40.25 -45.07
CA PRO A 289 -3.35 38.79 -45.12
C PRO A 289 -3.56 38.16 -46.51
N ASP A 290 -3.35 38.93 -47.59
CA ASP A 290 -3.58 38.51 -48.97
C ASP A 290 -2.37 38.89 -49.85
N THR A 291 -1.16 38.84 -49.29
CA THR A 291 0.06 39.11 -50.06
C THR A 291 0.26 38.05 -51.14
N SER A 292 0.53 38.52 -52.37
CA SER A 292 0.75 37.60 -53.49
C SER A 292 2.07 36.83 -53.32
N PRO A 293 2.10 35.50 -53.61
CA PRO A 293 3.29 34.69 -53.43
C PRO A 293 4.52 35.25 -54.17
N GLY A 294 5.62 35.41 -53.45
CA GLY A 294 6.92 35.86 -53.98
C GLY A 294 7.15 37.38 -53.93
N ILE A 295 6.18 38.17 -53.43
CA ILE A 295 6.39 39.57 -53.08
C ILE A 295 7.18 39.64 -51.77
N LYS A 296 8.13 40.59 -51.68
CA LYS A 296 8.85 40.84 -50.43
C LYS A 296 8.02 41.72 -49.52
N VAL A 297 7.86 41.29 -48.28
CA VAL A 297 7.12 41.99 -47.25
C VAL A 297 8.03 42.55 -46.16
N ASP A 298 7.51 43.50 -45.39
CA ASP A 298 8.12 43.97 -44.15
C ASP A 298 7.76 43.05 -42.96
N ASP A 299 8.15 43.44 -41.75
CA ASP A 299 7.90 42.67 -40.52
C ASP A 299 6.39 42.60 -40.14
N TYR A 300 5.52 43.28 -40.89
CA TYR A 300 4.06 43.31 -40.70
C TYR A 300 3.29 42.59 -41.81
N GLY A 301 3.98 41.87 -42.70
CA GLY A 301 3.37 41.14 -43.83
C GLY A 301 2.98 42.03 -45.00
N CYS A 302 3.35 43.32 -44.96
CA CYS A 302 2.93 44.27 -45.99
C CYS A 302 4.02 44.48 -47.06
N PRO A 303 3.65 44.50 -48.35
CA PRO A 303 4.59 44.82 -49.42
C PRO A 303 5.16 46.23 -49.30
N PHE A 304 6.41 46.41 -49.75
CA PHE A 304 6.98 47.75 -49.92
C PHE A 304 6.24 48.52 -51.02
N ASP A 305 5.78 49.73 -50.70
CA ASP A 305 5.17 50.69 -51.64
C ASP A 305 5.86 52.04 -51.43
N ALA A 306 6.91 52.31 -52.20
CA ALA A 306 7.76 53.47 -52.01
C ALA A 306 7.11 54.78 -52.47
N ASP A 307 6.17 54.74 -53.43
CA ASP A 307 5.53 55.92 -54.00
C ASP A 307 4.09 56.15 -53.52
N GLY A 308 3.52 55.22 -52.74
CA GLY A 308 2.26 55.33 -52.04
C GLY A 308 1.05 55.27 -52.98
N ASP A 309 1.20 54.66 -54.15
CA ASP A 309 0.14 54.57 -55.16
C ASP A 309 -0.83 53.41 -54.91
N GLY A 310 -0.54 52.54 -53.92
CA GLY A 310 -1.33 51.36 -53.57
C GLY A 310 -0.95 50.10 -54.34
N VAL A 311 0.17 50.11 -55.07
CA VAL A 311 0.76 48.97 -55.78
C VAL A 311 2.15 48.65 -55.21
N PRO A 312 2.47 47.39 -54.90
CA PRO A 312 3.80 46.99 -54.45
C PRO A 312 4.94 47.29 -55.46
N ASP A 313 6.12 47.63 -54.94
CA ASP A 313 7.38 47.90 -55.67
C ASP A 313 7.89 46.73 -56.56
#